data_AF-A0A2E0XL54-F1
#
_entry.id   AF-A0A2E0XL54-F1
#
_cell.length_a   1.000
_cell.length_b   1.000
_cell.length_c   1.000
_cell.angle_alpha   90.00
_cell.angle_beta   90.00
_cell.angle_gamma   90.00
#
_symmetry.space_group_name_H-M   'P 1'
#
loop_
_entity.id
_entity.type
_entity.pdbx_description
1 polymer ?
#
loop_
_entity_poly.entity_id
_entity_poly.type
_entity_poly.pdbx_seq_one_letter_code
_entity_poly.pdbx_strand_id
1 'polypeptide(L)'
;MMGYAYLFAQINLQINTRKADGDATGLATIQDIVVTYHGDRNQTLLGTKINGTMREYLPTEGDKIAIEQWIKNDRTEEEYLEIVQQLMDAYCTNCHPYGDRPDYPLETYEQVYQAAEPDQGPSIGKLAKFTHFHAFGMGVFAFLLSGIFAFTSFTPPLRYFGVVLPFLSISLDITAWWLTKLVSPAFAYVVYSAGLMTGVSFAVTILGSLYDLWIRTSTVES
;
A
#
# COMPACT_ATOMS: atom_id res chain seq x y z
N MET A 1 2.72 -22.17 -4.36
CA MET A 1 2.64 -21.28 -3.18
C MET A 1 3.01 -19.84 -3.50
N MET A 2 4.14 -19.56 -4.17
CA MET A 2 4.57 -18.20 -4.52
C MET A 2 3.52 -17.38 -5.31
N GLY A 3 3.00 -17.88 -6.43
CA GLY A 3 1.97 -17.15 -7.19
C GLY A 3 0.69 -16.85 -6.40
N TYR A 4 0.26 -17.76 -5.52
CA TYR A 4 -0.89 -17.54 -4.64
C TYR A 4 -0.63 -16.41 -3.64
N ALA A 5 0.56 -16.36 -3.02
CA ALA A 5 0.92 -15.28 -2.10
C ALA A 5 0.85 -13.90 -2.78
N TYR A 6 1.32 -13.81 -4.03
CA TYR A 6 1.23 -12.56 -4.80
C TYR A 6 -0.22 -12.16 -5.11
N LEU A 7 -1.11 -13.11 -5.45
CA LEU A 7 -2.53 -12.82 -5.68
C LEU A 7 -3.21 -12.27 -4.42
N PHE A 8 -2.96 -12.88 -3.26
CA PHE A 8 -3.51 -12.38 -1.99
C PHE A 8 -2.92 -11.02 -1.61
N ALA A 9 -1.67 -10.72 -1.95
CA ALA A 9 -1.11 -9.38 -1.80
C ALA A 9 -1.84 -8.35 -2.68
N GLN A 10 -2.21 -8.70 -3.91
CA GLN A 10 -3.02 -7.83 -4.77
C GLN A 10 -4.44 -7.62 -4.22
N ILE A 11 -5.10 -8.68 -3.74
CA ILE A 11 -6.41 -8.58 -3.09
C ILE A 11 -6.33 -7.67 -1.86
N ASN A 12 -5.29 -7.83 -1.03
CA ASN A 12 -5.05 -6.98 0.12
C ASN A 12 -4.93 -5.50 -0.27
N LEU A 13 -4.23 -5.19 -1.36
CA LEU A 13 -4.13 -3.82 -1.89
C LEU A 13 -5.50 -3.28 -2.31
N GLN A 14 -6.33 -4.09 -2.98
CA GLN A 14 -7.67 -3.67 -3.40
C GLN A 14 -8.64 -3.46 -2.22
N ILE A 15 -8.44 -4.19 -1.11
CA ILE A 15 -9.29 -4.05 0.09
C ILE A 15 -8.85 -2.86 0.94
N ASN A 16 -7.53 -2.72 1.16
CA ASN A 16 -7.00 -1.80 2.16
C ASN A 16 -6.45 -0.50 1.58
N THR A 17 -5.90 -0.50 0.36
CA THR A 17 -5.29 0.69 -0.24
C THR A 17 -6.28 1.48 -1.10
N ARG A 18 -7.25 0.83 -1.75
CA ARG A 18 -8.30 1.50 -2.56
C ARG A 18 -9.19 2.46 -1.76
N LYS A 19 -9.20 2.38 -0.44
CA LYS A 19 -9.99 3.29 0.40
C LYS A 19 -9.20 4.54 0.78
N ALA A 20 -8.03 4.80 0.20
CA ALA A 20 -7.11 5.79 0.74
C ALA A 20 -7.61 7.22 0.52
N ASP A 21 -8.22 7.51 -0.62
CA ASP A 21 -8.78 8.82 -0.97
C ASP A 21 -10.25 9.01 -0.55
N GLY A 22 -10.86 7.97 0.05
CA GLY A 22 -12.28 7.96 0.44
C GLY A 22 -13.24 7.52 -0.66
N ASP A 23 -12.78 7.30 -1.90
CA ASP A 23 -13.56 6.72 -2.99
C ASP A 23 -13.26 5.22 -3.13
N ALA A 24 -14.14 4.40 -2.56
CA ALA A 24 -14.03 2.95 -2.67
C ALA A 24 -14.67 2.37 -3.95
N THR A 25 -15.07 3.19 -4.93
CA THR A 25 -15.69 2.71 -6.17
C THR A 25 -14.63 2.13 -7.12
N GLY A 26 -14.88 0.94 -7.67
CA GLY A 26 -13.99 0.33 -8.66
C GLY A 26 -12.72 -0.32 -8.08
N LEU A 27 -11.58 -0.15 -8.74
CA LEU A 27 -10.27 -0.68 -8.32
C LEU A 27 -9.40 0.46 -7.81
N ALA A 28 -8.33 0.13 -7.07
CA ALA A 28 -7.36 1.11 -6.58
C ALA A 28 -6.87 2.03 -7.71
N THR A 29 -6.91 3.33 -7.46
CA THR A 29 -6.63 4.36 -8.45
C THR A 29 -5.24 4.97 -8.26
N ILE A 30 -4.86 5.86 -9.18
CA ILE A 30 -3.65 6.69 -9.01
C ILE A 30 -3.81 7.61 -7.79
N GLN A 31 -5.01 8.10 -7.52
CA GLN A 31 -5.27 9.01 -6.42
C GLN A 31 -5.09 8.32 -5.07
N ASP A 32 -5.50 7.05 -4.94
CA ASP A 32 -5.20 6.24 -3.75
C ASP A 32 -3.69 6.14 -3.47
N ILE A 33 -2.88 5.98 -4.53
CA ILE A 33 -1.42 5.89 -4.42
C ILE A 33 -0.84 7.25 -4.00
N VAL A 34 -1.36 8.36 -4.55
CA VAL A 34 -0.96 9.71 -4.15
C VAL A 34 -1.24 9.92 -2.67
N VAL A 35 -2.45 9.65 -2.20
CA VAL A 35 -2.80 9.79 -0.78
C VAL A 35 -1.96 8.84 0.10
N THR A 36 -1.70 7.63 -0.38
CA THR A 36 -0.91 6.64 0.38
C THR A 36 0.55 7.05 0.58
N TYR A 37 1.22 7.62 -0.43
CA TYR A 37 2.66 7.91 -0.36
C TYR A 37 3.00 9.39 -0.18
N HIS A 38 2.26 10.28 -0.83
CA HIS A 38 2.48 11.74 -0.71
C HIS A 38 1.64 12.36 0.41
N GLY A 39 0.48 11.78 0.71
CA GLY A 39 -0.54 12.35 1.60
C GLY A 39 -1.42 13.37 0.89
N ASP A 40 -2.58 13.65 1.49
CA ASP A 40 -3.47 14.74 1.05
C ASP A 40 -3.20 16.06 1.79
N ARG A 41 -2.65 17.04 1.09
CA ARG A 41 -2.32 18.36 1.65
C ARG A 41 -3.53 19.18 2.06
N ASN A 42 -4.72 18.84 1.55
CA ASN A 42 -5.95 19.56 1.80
C ASN A 42 -6.77 18.98 2.97
N GLN A 43 -6.34 17.84 3.50
CA GLN A 43 -6.96 17.15 4.63
C GLN A 43 -5.95 16.94 5.75
N THR A 44 -6.45 16.73 6.96
CA THR A 44 -5.61 16.25 8.06
C THR A 44 -5.41 14.75 7.95
N LEU A 45 -4.34 14.21 8.53
CA LEU A 45 -4.14 12.76 8.53
C LEU A 45 -5.35 12.02 9.11
N LEU A 46 -5.87 12.48 10.25
CA LEU A 46 -7.06 11.94 10.89
C LEU A 46 -8.27 12.05 9.95
N GLY A 47 -8.49 13.21 9.34
CA GLY A 47 -9.55 13.46 8.37
C GLY A 47 -9.51 12.50 7.18
N THR A 48 -8.34 12.33 6.57
CA THR A 48 -8.11 11.37 5.48
C THR A 48 -8.43 9.94 5.93
N LYS A 49 -8.00 9.53 7.13
CA LYS A 49 -8.21 8.17 7.60
C LYS A 49 -9.67 7.87 7.93
N ILE A 50 -10.38 8.76 8.62
CA ILE A 50 -11.80 8.55 8.98
C ILE A 50 -12.75 8.63 7.77
N ASN A 51 -12.33 9.30 6.70
CA ASN A 51 -13.05 9.30 5.42
C ASN A 51 -12.65 8.14 4.51
N GLY A 52 -11.46 7.56 4.73
CA GLY A 52 -10.92 6.48 3.94
C GLY A 52 -10.84 5.15 4.69
N THR A 53 -9.62 4.66 4.92
CA THR A 53 -9.36 3.30 5.41
C THR A 53 -9.95 3.00 6.79
N MET A 54 -10.17 4.02 7.63
CA MET A 54 -10.74 3.86 8.97
C MET A 54 -12.24 4.13 9.03
N ARG A 55 -12.89 4.50 7.92
CA ARG A 55 -14.33 4.84 7.89
C ARG A 55 -15.20 3.73 8.45
N GLU A 56 -14.89 2.47 8.16
CA GLU A 56 -15.70 1.32 8.55
C GLU A 56 -15.74 1.05 10.06
N TYR A 57 -14.81 1.63 10.83
CA TYR A 57 -14.75 1.48 12.28
C TYR A 57 -15.56 2.55 13.03
N LEU A 58 -16.08 3.56 12.32
CA LEU A 58 -17.00 4.56 12.86
C LEU A 58 -18.45 4.16 12.54
N PRO A 59 -19.24 3.69 13.53
CA PRO A 59 -20.55 3.11 13.27
C PRO A 59 -21.59 4.12 12.80
N THR A 60 -21.50 5.38 13.25
CA THR A 60 -22.45 6.43 12.86
C THR A 60 -21.77 7.55 12.07
N GLU A 61 -22.52 8.19 11.18
CA GLU A 61 -22.02 9.40 10.50
C GLU A 61 -21.90 10.58 11.48
N GLY A 62 -22.69 10.58 12.56
CA GLY A 62 -22.61 11.59 13.61
C GLY A 62 -21.25 11.60 14.30
N ASP A 63 -20.71 10.42 14.63
CA ASP A 63 -19.39 10.29 15.26
C ASP A 63 -18.28 10.82 14.35
N LYS A 64 -18.36 10.52 13.04
CA LYS A 64 -17.42 11.04 12.05
C LYS A 64 -17.51 12.57 11.96
N ILE A 65 -18.73 13.11 11.87
CA ILE A 65 -18.96 14.55 11.78
C ILE A 65 -18.44 15.26 13.03
N ALA A 66 -18.60 14.69 14.22
CA ALA A 66 -18.08 15.26 15.46
C ALA A 66 -16.55 15.42 15.41
N ILE A 67 -15.83 14.40 14.93
CA ILE A 67 -14.37 14.48 14.74
C ILE A 67 -14.01 15.54 13.69
N GLU A 68 -14.73 15.59 12.56
CA GLU A 68 -14.50 16.59 11.52
C GLU A 68 -14.78 18.02 11.98
N GLN A 69 -15.78 18.22 12.84
CA GLN A 69 -16.11 19.51 13.42
C GLN A 69 -14.99 19.98 14.34
N TRP A 70 -14.52 19.12 15.24
CA TRP A 70 -13.37 19.43 16.10
C TRP A 70 -12.11 19.78 15.27
N ILE A 71 -11.85 19.04 14.18
CA ILE A 71 -10.76 19.37 13.24
C ILE A 71 -10.91 20.79 12.67
N LYS A 72 -12.14 21.23 12.37
CA LYS A 72 -12.44 22.56 11.82
C LYS A 72 -12.47 23.67 12.86
N ASN A 73 -12.81 23.34 14.11
CA ASN A 73 -12.98 24.28 15.24
C ASN A 73 -11.68 24.47 16.03
N ASP A 74 -10.57 24.75 15.34
CA ASP A 74 -9.24 25.01 15.93
C ASP A 74 -8.64 23.89 16.80
N ARG A 75 -9.29 22.73 16.93
CA ARG A 75 -8.81 21.52 17.62
C ARG A 75 -8.52 21.77 19.11
N THR A 76 -9.41 22.49 19.80
CA THR A 76 -9.23 22.83 21.22
C THR A 76 -9.22 21.58 22.11
N GLU A 77 -8.47 21.64 23.22
CA GLU A 77 -8.41 20.54 24.20
C GLU A 77 -9.74 20.36 24.94
N GLU A 78 -10.45 21.45 25.21
CA GLU A 78 -11.76 21.44 25.88
C GLU A 78 -12.80 20.63 25.09
N GLU A 79 -12.97 20.93 23.79
CA GLU A 79 -13.88 20.20 22.89
C GLU A 79 -13.41 18.75 22.66
N TYR A 80 -12.09 18.52 22.67
CA TYR A 80 -11.55 17.16 22.59
C TYR A 80 -11.98 16.32 23.79
N LEU A 81 -11.78 16.80 25.01
CA LEU A 81 -12.11 16.06 26.25
C LEU A 81 -13.62 15.82 26.37
N GLU A 82 -14.45 16.75 25.91
CA GLU A 82 -15.91 16.63 26.01
C GLU A 82 -16.49 15.62 24.99
N ILE A 83 -16.01 15.65 23.74
CA ILE A 83 -16.64 14.95 22.62
C ILE A 83 -15.71 13.89 22.01
N VAL A 84 -14.50 14.29 21.59
CA VAL A 84 -13.65 13.46 20.73
C VAL A 84 -12.95 12.34 21.49
N GLN A 85 -12.55 12.57 22.73
CA GLN A 85 -11.85 11.57 23.56
C GLN A 85 -12.65 10.28 23.68
N GLN A 86 -13.96 10.40 23.93
CA GLN A 86 -14.85 9.25 24.04
C GLN A 86 -14.90 8.43 22.75
N LEU A 87 -14.85 9.09 21.58
CA LEU A 87 -14.82 8.43 20.28
C LEU A 87 -13.48 7.74 20.01
N MET A 88 -12.36 8.38 20.40
CA MET A 88 -11.03 7.78 20.29
C MET A 88 -10.93 6.53 21.17
N ASP A 89 -11.40 6.61 22.41
CA ASP A 89 -11.39 5.50 23.37
C ASP A 89 -12.29 4.34 22.93
N ALA A 90 -13.44 4.64 22.33
CA ALA A 90 -14.38 3.63 21.89
C ALA A 90 -13.90 2.88 20.63
N TYR A 91 -13.30 3.60 19.66
CA TYR A 91 -13.10 3.07 18.30
C TYR A 91 -11.64 3.02 17.83
N CYS A 92 -10.73 3.75 18.47
CA CYS A 92 -9.38 3.96 17.93
C CYS A 92 -8.28 3.37 18.83
N THR A 93 -8.30 3.64 20.15
CA THR A 93 -7.18 3.34 21.07
C THR A 93 -6.87 1.85 21.18
N ASN A 94 -7.85 0.96 21.00
CA ASN A 94 -7.62 -0.50 20.98
C ASN A 94 -6.59 -0.93 19.92
N CYS A 95 -6.59 -0.28 18.75
CA CYS A 95 -5.62 -0.54 17.68
C CYS A 95 -4.51 0.51 17.63
N HIS A 96 -4.72 1.67 18.27
CA HIS A 96 -3.81 2.81 18.32
C HIS A 96 -3.36 3.17 19.75
N PRO A 97 -2.82 2.20 20.54
CA PRO A 97 -2.39 2.49 21.90
C PRO A 97 -1.06 3.24 21.98
N TYR A 98 -0.75 3.77 23.17
CA TYR A 98 0.55 4.35 23.51
C TYR A 98 1.62 3.24 23.64
N GLY A 99 2.77 3.39 22.96
CA GLY A 99 3.92 2.50 23.12
C GLY A 99 4.32 1.71 21.87
N ASP A 100 4.56 0.40 22.03
CA ASP A 100 5.11 -0.47 20.98
C ASP A 100 4.07 -0.82 19.90
N ARG A 101 3.88 0.14 18.97
CA ARG A 101 2.99 0.13 17.79
C ARG A 101 1.53 0.48 18.12
N PRO A 102 0.87 1.26 17.24
CA PRO A 102 1.25 1.63 15.87
C PRO A 102 2.01 2.96 15.75
N ASP A 103 2.40 3.30 14.51
CA ASP A 103 3.08 4.56 14.15
C ASP A 103 2.27 5.85 14.49
N TYR A 104 1.04 5.69 14.99
CA TYR A 104 0.10 6.77 15.32
C TYR A 104 -0.66 6.38 16.59
N PRO A 105 -0.09 6.56 17.79
CA PRO A 105 -0.86 6.41 19.03
C PRO A 105 -1.96 7.49 19.08
N LEU A 106 -3.10 7.21 19.74
CA LEU A 106 -4.26 8.11 19.79
C LEU A 106 -4.92 8.19 21.19
N GLU A 107 -4.17 7.87 22.25
CA GLU A 107 -4.69 7.83 23.64
C GLU A 107 -4.73 9.20 24.33
N THR A 108 -3.96 10.17 23.83
CA THR A 108 -3.82 11.50 24.45
C THR A 108 -4.21 12.60 23.49
N TYR A 109 -4.61 13.75 24.04
CA TYR A 109 -4.94 14.94 23.26
C TYR A 109 -3.82 15.30 22.29
N GLU A 110 -2.57 15.36 22.77
CA GLU A 110 -1.42 15.75 21.95
C GLU A 110 -1.24 14.82 20.76
N GLN A 111 -1.47 13.52 20.95
CA GLN A 111 -1.34 12.54 19.88
C GLN A 111 -2.42 12.68 18.82
N VAL A 112 -3.67 12.89 19.25
CA VAL A 112 -4.80 13.11 18.33
C VAL A 112 -4.65 14.47 17.63
N TYR A 113 -4.16 15.49 18.33
CA TYR A 113 -3.83 16.79 17.77
C TYR A 113 -2.77 16.66 16.65
N GLN A 114 -1.70 15.90 16.88
CA GLN A 114 -0.69 15.62 15.85
C GLN A 114 -1.29 14.83 14.67
N ALA A 115 -2.20 13.89 14.92
CA ALA A 115 -2.92 13.21 13.84
C ALA A 115 -3.87 14.14 13.08
N ALA A 116 -4.31 15.25 13.68
CA ALA A 116 -5.11 16.29 13.05
C ALA A 116 -4.27 17.38 12.36
N GLU A 117 -2.97 17.18 12.15
CA GLU A 117 -2.15 18.00 11.26
C GLU A 117 -2.32 17.59 9.78
N PRO A 118 -1.95 18.45 8.80
CA PRO A 118 -2.05 18.15 7.38
C PRO A 118 -1.41 16.80 7.02
N ASP A 119 -2.06 16.01 6.17
CA ASP A 119 -1.58 14.67 5.83
C ASP A 119 -0.29 14.73 5.02
N GLN A 120 0.79 14.23 5.63
CA GLN A 120 2.13 14.11 5.04
C GLN A 120 2.41 12.74 4.45
N GLY A 121 1.44 11.82 4.46
CA GLY A 121 1.70 10.42 4.15
C GLY A 121 2.65 9.79 5.17
N PRO A 122 3.34 8.69 4.83
CA PRO A 122 4.22 7.97 5.74
C PRO A 122 5.45 8.81 6.10
N SER A 123 5.91 8.66 7.35
CA SER A 123 7.21 9.18 7.76
C SER A 123 8.35 8.51 6.98
N ILE A 124 9.51 9.17 6.89
CA ILE A 124 10.69 8.62 6.22
C ILE A 124 11.10 7.27 6.81
N GLY A 125 11.08 7.14 8.15
CA GLY A 125 11.40 5.89 8.82
C GLY A 125 10.42 4.76 8.48
N LYS A 126 9.13 5.07 8.38
CA LYS A 126 8.11 4.10 7.95
C LYS A 126 8.30 3.68 6.49
N LEU A 127 8.53 4.64 5.60
CA LEU A 127 8.77 4.36 4.19
C LEU A 127 10.04 3.54 3.97
N ALA A 128 11.10 3.80 4.74
CA ALA A 128 12.33 3.00 4.76
C ALA A 128 12.10 1.55 5.22
N LYS A 129 11.32 1.35 6.29
CA LYS A 129 10.92 0.01 6.74
C LYS A 129 10.15 -0.74 5.65
N PHE A 130 9.15 -0.09 5.04
CA PHE A 130 8.38 -0.69 3.93
C PHE A 130 9.26 -1.04 2.73
N THR A 131 10.17 -0.13 2.38
CA THR A 131 11.17 -0.34 1.31
C THR A 131 12.03 -1.56 1.62
N HIS A 132 12.55 -1.70 2.84
CA HIS A 132 13.37 -2.84 3.22
C HIS A 132 12.63 -4.17 3.07
N PHE A 133 11.42 -4.28 3.64
CA PHE A 133 10.62 -5.50 3.56
C PHE A 133 10.21 -5.85 2.13
N HIS A 134 9.78 -4.86 1.32
CA HIS A 134 9.38 -5.10 -0.06
C HIS A 134 10.56 -5.42 -0.96
N ALA A 135 11.65 -4.65 -0.88
CA ALA A 135 12.85 -4.90 -1.68
C ALA A 135 13.41 -6.30 -1.41
N PHE A 136 13.48 -6.71 -0.15
CA PHE A 136 13.93 -8.05 0.23
C PHE A 136 12.96 -9.13 -0.25
N GLY A 137 11.69 -9.05 0.14
CA GLY A 137 10.69 -10.08 -0.18
C GLY A 137 10.45 -10.25 -1.67
N MET A 138 10.25 -9.14 -2.39
CA MET A 138 10.03 -9.15 -3.84
C MET A 138 11.30 -9.48 -4.61
N GLY A 139 12.47 -9.09 -4.11
CA GLY A 139 13.76 -9.46 -4.69
C GLY A 139 14.01 -10.97 -4.65
N VAL A 140 13.76 -11.60 -3.49
CA VAL A 140 13.83 -13.07 -3.36
C VAL A 140 12.81 -13.76 -4.28
N PHE A 141 11.58 -13.25 -4.31
CA PHE A 141 10.52 -13.80 -5.17
C PHE A 141 10.89 -13.73 -6.66
N ALA A 142 11.36 -12.56 -7.12
CA ALA A 142 11.83 -12.35 -8.49
C ALA A 142 13.01 -13.28 -8.80
N PHE A 143 14.00 -13.37 -7.91
CA PHE A 143 15.15 -14.26 -8.08
C PHE A 143 14.75 -15.72 -8.28
N LEU A 144 13.86 -16.25 -7.43
CA LEU A 144 13.43 -17.64 -7.52
C LEU A 144 12.65 -17.92 -8.81
N LEU A 145 11.69 -17.06 -9.17
CA LEU A 145 10.90 -17.23 -10.39
C LEU A 145 11.73 -17.07 -11.65
N SER A 146 12.57 -16.03 -11.73
CA SER A 146 13.47 -15.80 -12.85
C SER A 146 14.50 -16.92 -12.96
N GLY A 147 14.98 -17.46 -11.85
CA GLY A 147 15.87 -18.62 -11.82
C GLY A 147 15.22 -19.84 -12.46
N ILE A 148 14.00 -20.19 -12.06
CA ILE A 148 13.23 -21.29 -12.68
C ILE A 148 13.03 -21.02 -14.17
N PHE A 149 12.59 -19.82 -14.53
CA PHE A 149 12.31 -19.46 -15.91
C PHE A 149 13.55 -19.49 -16.81
N ALA A 150 14.74 -19.21 -16.29
CA ALA A 150 15.99 -19.28 -17.03
C ALA A 150 16.36 -20.71 -17.49
N PHE A 151 15.86 -21.74 -16.80
CA PHE A 151 16.05 -23.14 -17.17
C PHE A 151 15.00 -23.69 -18.13
N THR A 152 14.04 -22.87 -18.56
CA THR A 152 13.05 -23.28 -19.56
C THR A 152 13.68 -23.47 -20.94
N SER A 153 12.98 -24.22 -21.80
CA SER A 153 13.37 -24.47 -23.19
C SER A 153 13.05 -23.31 -24.14
N PHE A 154 12.61 -22.16 -23.62
CA PHE A 154 12.33 -20.97 -24.42
C PHE A 154 13.60 -20.37 -25.05
N THR A 155 13.40 -19.58 -26.10
CA THR A 155 14.50 -18.90 -26.79
C THR A 155 15.25 -17.96 -25.84
N PRO A 156 16.57 -17.75 -26.05
CA PRO A 156 17.38 -16.90 -25.17
C PRO A 156 16.79 -15.50 -24.93
N PRO A 157 16.26 -14.78 -25.95
CA PRO A 157 15.66 -13.47 -25.72
C PRO A 157 14.50 -13.52 -24.71
N LEU A 158 13.61 -14.50 -24.83
CA LEU A 158 12.46 -14.61 -23.92
C LEU A 158 12.91 -14.90 -22.49
N ARG A 159 13.93 -15.75 -22.32
CA ARG A 159 14.53 -16.01 -21.01
C ARG A 159 15.19 -14.77 -20.41
N TYR A 160 15.90 -13.97 -21.21
CA TYR A 160 16.45 -12.70 -20.75
C TYR A 160 15.34 -11.74 -20.30
N PHE A 161 14.25 -11.64 -21.04
CA PHE A 161 13.09 -10.84 -20.61
C PHE A 161 12.51 -11.34 -19.28
N GLY A 162 12.30 -12.65 -19.13
CA GLY A 162 11.79 -13.25 -17.89
C GLY A 162 12.74 -13.12 -16.69
N VAL A 163 14.02 -12.88 -16.93
CA VAL A 163 15.00 -12.59 -15.87
C VAL A 163 15.07 -11.11 -15.56
N VAL A 164 15.14 -10.22 -16.55
CA VAL A 164 15.41 -8.79 -16.31
C VAL A 164 14.16 -8.00 -15.90
N LEU A 165 13.02 -8.27 -16.55
CA LEU A 165 11.81 -7.46 -16.39
C LEU A 165 11.28 -7.42 -14.94
N PRO A 166 11.26 -8.53 -14.18
CA PRO A 166 10.80 -8.48 -12.79
C PRO A 166 11.67 -7.58 -11.91
N PHE A 167 13.00 -7.65 -12.03
CA PHE A 167 13.89 -6.80 -11.22
C PHE A 167 13.78 -5.33 -11.59
N LEU A 168 13.68 -5.02 -12.88
CA LEU A 168 13.52 -3.65 -13.36
C LEU A 168 12.20 -3.04 -12.86
N SER A 169 11.10 -3.79 -12.99
CA SER A 169 9.77 -3.32 -12.54
C SER A 169 9.70 -3.09 -11.03
N ILE A 170 10.20 -4.00 -10.21
CA ILE A 170 10.26 -3.84 -8.75
C ILE A 170 11.14 -2.63 -8.37
N SER A 171 12.29 -2.46 -9.04
CA SER A 171 13.18 -1.33 -8.76
C SER A 171 12.53 0.01 -9.09
N LEU A 172 11.81 0.08 -10.21
CA LEU A 172 11.06 1.27 -10.62
C LEU A 172 9.91 1.57 -9.65
N ASP A 173 9.16 0.55 -9.24
CA ASP A 173 8.04 0.69 -8.30
C ASP A 173 8.51 1.27 -6.96
N ILE A 174 9.50 0.62 -6.33
CA ILE A 174 10.04 1.06 -5.03
C ILE A 174 10.63 2.47 -5.13
N THR A 175 11.40 2.76 -6.17
CA THR A 175 11.97 4.10 -6.38
C THR A 175 10.86 5.13 -6.56
N ALA A 176 9.80 4.80 -7.28
CA ALA A 176 8.67 5.69 -7.52
C ALA A 176 7.89 5.99 -6.24
N TRP A 177 7.85 5.12 -5.23
CA TRP A 177 7.26 5.46 -3.92
C TRP A 177 7.99 6.64 -3.27
N TRP A 178 9.32 6.61 -3.28
CA TRP A 178 10.16 7.69 -2.74
C TRP A 178 10.00 8.98 -3.54
N LEU A 179 9.98 8.89 -4.87
CA LEU A 179 9.78 10.07 -5.73
C LEU A 179 8.38 10.66 -5.55
N THR A 180 7.36 9.81 -5.35
CA THR A 180 5.99 10.24 -5.04
C THR A 180 5.96 10.99 -3.72
N LYS A 181 6.68 10.52 -2.70
CA LYS A 181 6.76 11.16 -1.38
C LYS A 181 7.55 12.47 -1.38
N LEU A 182 8.70 12.51 -2.07
CA LEU A 182 9.73 13.55 -1.91
C LEU A 182 9.76 14.59 -3.03
N VAL A 183 9.34 14.23 -4.24
CA VAL A 183 9.52 15.06 -5.43
C VAL A 183 8.20 15.55 -5.99
N SER A 184 7.28 14.64 -6.32
CA SER A 184 5.98 15.02 -6.89
C SER A 184 4.98 13.87 -6.83
N PRO A 185 3.69 14.12 -6.49
CA PRO A 185 2.65 13.10 -6.53
C PRO A 185 2.47 12.48 -7.93
N ALA A 186 2.93 13.13 -9.01
CA ALA A 186 2.87 12.60 -10.37
C ALA A 186 3.63 11.27 -10.55
N PHE A 187 4.61 10.96 -9.69
CA PHE A 187 5.29 9.66 -9.73
C PHE A 187 4.38 8.49 -9.35
N ALA A 188 3.18 8.74 -8.81
CA ALA A 188 2.17 7.70 -8.58
C ALA A 188 1.75 6.96 -9.87
N TYR A 189 1.82 7.61 -11.04
CA TYR A 189 1.64 6.93 -12.32
C TYR A 189 2.73 5.89 -12.61
N VAL A 190 3.98 6.18 -12.19
CA VAL A 190 5.10 5.25 -12.31
C VAL A 190 4.92 4.09 -11.33
N VAL A 191 4.48 4.35 -10.09
CA VAL A 191 4.13 3.30 -9.12
C VAL A 191 3.09 2.35 -9.70
N TYR A 192 1.98 2.87 -10.19
CA TYR A 192 0.90 2.06 -10.74
C TYR A 192 1.34 1.22 -11.95
N SER A 193 2.03 1.85 -12.91
CA SER A 193 2.50 1.15 -14.11
C SER A 193 3.61 0.14 -13.82
N ALA A 194 4.53 0.43 -12.91
CA ALA A 194 5.58 -0.48 -12.47
C ALA A 194 5.01 -1.68 -11.68
N GLY A 195 4.01 -1.45 -10.82
CA GLY A 195 3.28 -2.51 -10.14
C GLY A 195 2.55 -3.43 -11.11
N LEU A 196 1.86 -2.88 -12.12
CA LEU A 196 1.23 -3.66 -13.18
C LEU A 196 2.27 -4.47 -13.97
N MET A 197 3.39 -3.84 -14.34
CA MET A 197 4.50 -4.49 -15.04
C MET A 197 5.09 -5.64 -14.22
N THR A 198 5.24 -5.46 -12.91
CA THR A 198 5.66 -6.51 -11.98
C THR A 198 4.69 -7.69 -12.03
N GLY A 199 3.38 -7.43 -11.90
CA GLY A 199 2.35 -8.46 -11.96
C GLY A 199 2.35 -9.24 -13.27
N VAL A 200 2.47 -8.55 -14.41
CA VAL A 200 2.57 -9.18 -15.73
C VAL A 200 3.85 -10.01 -15.83
N SER A 201 4.99 -9.49 -15.38
CA SER A 201 6.27 -10.20 -15.44
C SER A 201 6.25 -11.50 -14.62
N PHE A 202 5.62 -11.48 -13.44
CA PHE A 202 5.41 -12.66 -12.62
C PHE A 202 4.42 -13.63 -13.24
N ALA A 203 3.32 -13.15 -13.81
CA ALA A 203 2.37 -14.02 -14.51
C ALA A 203 3.06 -14.76 -15.69
N VAL A 204 3.85 -14.06 -16.50
CA VAL A 204 4.59 -14.64 -17.63
C VAL A 204 5.60 -15.68 -17.15
N THR A 205 6.40 -15.36 -16.12
CA THR A 205 7.42 -16.29 -15.62
C THR A 205 6.81 -17.52 -14.95
N ILE A 206 5.72 -17.35 -14.19
CA ILE A 206 5.00 -18.47 -13.56
C ILE A 206 4.32 -19.33 -14.64
N LEU A 207 3.41 -18.76 -15.43
CA LEU A 207 2.63 -19.52 -16.40
C LEU A 207 3.51 -20.12 -17.50
N GLY A 208 4.53 -19.39 -17.94
CA GLY A 208 5.48 -19.89 -18.93
C GLY A 208 6.32 -21.04 -18.39
N SER A 209 6.78 -20.99 -17.13
CA SER A 209 7.50 -22.13 -16.52
C SER A 209 6.60 -23.35 -16.39
N LEU A 210 5.35 -23.17 -15.95
CA LEU A 210 4.39 -24.28 -15.84
C LEU A 210 4.06 -24.88 -17.21
N TYR A 211 3.90 -24.05 -18.24
CA TYR A 211 3.68 -24.48 -19.61
C TYR A 211 4.85 -25.31 -20.15
N ASP A 212 6.08 -24.83 -19.95
CA ASP A 212 7.28 -25.53 -20.43
C ASP A 212 7.43 -26.90 -19.75
N LEU A 213 7.21 -26.97 -18.43
CA LEU A 213 7.34 -28.20 -17.63
C LEU A 213 6.25 -29.24 -17.91
N TRP A 214 4.98 -28.83 -17.96
CA TRP A 214 3.86 -29.78 -17.95
C TRP A 214 3.23 -30.06 -19.31
N ILE A 215 3.29 -29.10 -20.23
CA ILE A 215 2.60 -29.20 -21.53
C ILE A 215 3.60 -29.43 -22.65
N ARG A 216 4.70 -28.65 -22.70
CA ARG A 216 5.68 -28.84 -23.77
C ARG A 216 6.44 -30.15 -23.60
N THR A 217 6.99 -30.43 -22.42
CA THR A 217 7.76 -31.65 -22.20
C THR A 217 6.94 -32.91 -22.46
N SER A 218 5.67 -32.94 -22.05
CA SER A 218 4.78 -34.10 -22.28
C SER A 218 4.48 -34.37 -23.76
N THR A 219 4.48 -33.34 -24.62
CA THR A 219 4.33 -33.51 -26.08
C THR A 219 5.60 -33.92 -26.81
N VAL A 220 6.77 -33.77 -26.19
CA VAL A 220 8.07 -34.18 -26.79
C VAL A 220 8.39 -35.63 -26.45
N GLU A 221 7.88 -36.16 -25.33
CA GLU A 221 8.07 -37.55 -24.90
C GLU A 221 7.02 -38.53 -25.45
N SER A 222 5.95 -38.04 -26.10
CA SER A 222 4.89 -38.83 -26.75
C SER A 222 5.15 -39.04 -28.24
#